data_AF-A0A2B7X0I3-F1
#
_entry.id   AF-A0A2B7X0I3-F1
#
_cell.length_a   1.000
_cell.length_b   1.000
_cell.length_c   1.000
_cell.angle_alpha   90.00
_cell.angle_beta   90.00
_cell.angle_gamma   90.00
#
_symmetry.space_group_name_H-M   'P 1'
#
loop_
_entity.id
_entity.type
_entity.pdbx_description
1 polymer ?
#
loop_
_entity_poly.entity_id
_entity_poly.type
_entity_poly.pdbx_seq_one_letter_code
_entity_poly.pdbx_strand_id
1 'polypeptide(L)'
;MFAVDLETNGTWPEFERLCDLTLSKVIPRLLDPLQSDGRNIKPCLVHGDCWDENTATDMETGEPFIFDAGSFYGHNEYDIGNWRAPRHRLSKEAYIRHYKDNFPPAEPKEDWDGRNLLYSLRFNIGTAILIPGCTQREVVFEDMKKLCSRYCPDEYRMLVQGAPVSEQDEVPVQV
;
A
#
# COMPACT_ATOMS: atom_id res chain seq x y z
N MET A 1 -5.53 -9.56 -6.19
CA MET A 1 -4.54 -9.54 -5.11
C MET A 1 -5.14 -10.06 -3.82
N PHE A 2 -6.11 -9.40 -3.19
CA PHE A 2 -6.72 -9.93 -1.95
C PHE A 2 -7.39 -11.30 -2.08
N ALA A 3 -8.08 -11.59 -3.19
CA ALA A 3 -8.60 -12.94 -3.44
C ALA A 3 -7.48 -14.01 -3.50
N VAL A 4 -6.36 -13.69 -4.15
CA VAL A 4 -5.20 -14.59 -4.24
C VAL A 4 -4.50 -14.74 -2.89
N ASP A 5 -4.42 -13.67 -2.10
CA ASP A 5 -3.96 -13.75 -0.70
C ASP A 5 -4.85 -14.66 0.13
N LEU A 6 -6.17 -14.54 0.02
CA LEU A 6 -7.12 -15.41 0.73
C LEU A 6 -6.93 -16.89 0.35
N GLU A 7 -6.78 -17.17 -0.94
CA GLU A 7 -6.51 -18.53 -1.44
C GLU A 7 -5.17 -19.09 -0.95
N THR A 8 -4.15 -18.23 -0.82
CA THR A 8 -2.77 -18.65 -0.49
C THR A 8 -2.53 -18.74 1.01
N ASN A 9 -2.98 -17.74 1.77
CA ASN A 9 -2.66 -17.52 3.18
C ASN A 9 -3.84 -17.81 4.12
N GLY A 10 -5.00 -18.18 3.58
CA GLY A 10 -6.19 -18.53 4.34
C GLY A 10 -6.93 -17.32 4.94
N THR A 11 -8.05 -17.61 5.60
CA THR A 11 -8.99 -16.62 6.13
C THR A 11 -8.39 -15.80 7.26
N TRP A 12 -8.67 -14.51 7.27
CA TRP A 12 -8.42 -13.61 8.39
C TRP A 12 -9.54 -12.57 8.42
N PRO A 13 -10.62 -12.79 9.20
CA PRO A 13 -11.85 -12.00 9.12
C PRO A 13 -11.66 -10.49 9.33
N GLU A 14 -10.76 -10.07 10.21
CA GLU A 14 -10.43 -8.66 10.42
C GLU A 14 -9.74 -8.06 9.18
N PHE A 15 -8.82 -8.82 8.57
CA PHE A 15 -8.11 -8.40 7.35
C PHE A 15 -9.09 -8.25 6.19
N GLU A 16 -9.98 -9.22 5.99
CA GLU A 16 -11.00 -9.21 4.95
C GLU A 16 -11.92 -7.99 5.09
N ARG A 17 -12.40 -7.69 6.30
CA ARG A 17 -13.19 -6.49 6.58
C ARG A 17 -12.43 -5.19 6.27
N LEU A 18 -11.12 -5.14 6.55
CA LEU A 18 -10.28 -3.99 6.19
C LEU A 18 -10.03 -3.89 4.68
N CYS A 19 -9.91 -5.02 3.97
CA CYS A 19 -9.85 -5.02 2.51
C CYS A 19 -11.12 -4.39 1.93
N ASP A 20 -12.30 -4.81 2.38
CA ASP A 20 -13.57 -4.26 1.93
C ASP A 20 -13.67 -2.75 2.19
N LEU A 21 -13.28 -2.31 3.39
CA LEU A 21 -13.29 -0.89 3.73
C LEU A 21 -12.27 -0.09 2.91
N THR A 22 -11.08 -0.64 2.69
CA THR A 22 -10.04 -0.01 1.87
C THR A 22 -10.50 0.14 0.42
N LEU A 23 -11.06 -0.92 -0.17
CA LEU A 23 -11.55 -0.92 -1.54
C LEU A 23 -12.73 0.05 -1.73
N SER A 24 -13.68 0.07 -0.79
CA SER A 24 -14.93 0.84 -0.92
C SER A 24 -14.82 2.29 -0.48
N LYS A 25 -13.90 2.64 0.42
CA LYS A 25 -13.79 3.99 1.00
C LYS A 25 -12.45 4.66 0.77
N VAL A 26 -11.35 3.98 1.09
CA VAL A 26 -10.01 4.57 1.00
C VAL A 26 -9.60 4.84 -0.45
N ILE A 27 -9.78 3.84 -1.34
CA ILE A 27 -9.38 3.97 -2.76
C ILE A 27 -10.12 5.13 -3.43
N PRO A 28 -11.47 5.22 -3.40
CA PRO A 28 -12.17 6.37 -3.98
C PRO A 28 -11.73 7.70 -3.37
N ARG A 29 -11.61 7.77 -2.03
CA ARG A 29 -11.20 9.00 -1.33
C ARG A 29 -9.82 9.48 -1.78
N LEU A 30 -8.86 8.58 -2.03
CA LEU A 30 -7.50 8.97 -2.40
C LEU A 30 -7.29 9.16 -3.90
N LEU A 31 -8.03 8.45 -4.75
CA LEU A 31 -7.77 8.41 -6.19
C LEU A 31 -8.75 9.25 -7.02
N ASP A 32 -10.02 9.38 -6.62
CA ASP A 32 -10.99 10.21 -7.34
C ASP A 32 -10.60 11.69 -7.38
N PRO A 33 -10.02 12.28 -6.31
CA PRO A 33 -9.50 13.65 -6.35
C PRO A 33 -8.47 13.91 -7.45
N LEU A 34 -7.72 12.89 -7.90
CA LEU A 34 -6.73 13.09 -8.96
C LEU A 34 -7.36 13.44 -10.32
N GLN A 35 -8.65 13.14 -10.52
CA GLN A 35 -9.37 13.30 -11.79
C GLN A 35 -10.70 14.07 -11.66
N SER A 36 -10.91 14.74 -10.53
CA SER A 36 -12.11 15.56 -10.27
C SER A 36 -11.76 17.04 -10.16
N ASP A 37 -12.77 17.90 -10.16
CA ASP A 37 -12.60 19.37 -10.10
C ASP A 37 -11.69 19.93 -11.21
N GLY A 38 -11.80 19.36 -12.43
CA GLY A 38 -10.99 19.75 -13.59
C GLY A 38 -9.56 19.21 -13.60
N ARG A 39 -9.16 18.42 -12.59
CA ARG A 39 -7.87 17.72 -12.56
C ARG A 39 -7.89 16.52 -13.48
N ASN A 40 -6.73 16.17 -14.02
CA ASN A 40 -6.54 15.01 -14.87
C ASN A 40 -5.18 14.38 -14.56
N ILE A 41 -5.15 13.06 -14.40
CA ILE A 41 -3.88 12.33 -14.36
C ILE A 41 -3.36 12.22 -15.78
N LYS A 42 -2.09 12.54 -15.98
CA LYS A 42 -1.36 12.15 -17.20
C LYS A 42 -0.94 10.69 -17.03
N PRO A 43 -1.40 9.74 -17.87
CA PRO A 43 -0.90 8.38 -17.85
C PRO A 43 0.61 8.38 -18.11
N CYS A 44 1.37 7.77 -17.20
CA CYS A 44 2.82 7.63 -17.29
C CYS A 44 3.16 6.15 -17.43
N LEU A 45 4.19 5.84 -18.22
CA LEU A 45 4.77 4.51 -18.24
C LEU A 45 5.45 4.29 -16.88
N VAL A 46 4.91 3.37 -16.09
CA VAL A 46 5.48 2.95 -14.81
C VAL A 46 6.26 1.64 -15.01
N HIS A 47 7.28 1.41 -14.19
CA HIS A 47 8.04 0.18 -14.20
C HIS A 47 7.18 -1.00 -13.74
N GLY A 48 6.34 -0.80 -12.73
CA GLY A 48 5.43 -1.82 -12.21
C GLY A 48 6.04 -2.74 -11.16
N ASP A 49 7.37 -2.71 -11.00
CA ASP A 49 8.14 -3.51 -10.04
C ASP A 49 9.52 -2.86 -9.74
N CYS A 50 9.54 -1.54 -9.52
CA CYS A 50 10.79 -0.82 -9.30
C CYS A 50 11.21 -0.89 -7.83
N TRP A 51 12.16 -1.78 -7.50
CA TRP A 51 12.76 -1.92 -6.18
C TRP A 51 14.25 -2.25 -6.27
N ASP A 52 14.91 -2.42 -5.13
CA ASP A 52 16.36 -2.57 -5.05
C ASP A 52 16.94 -3.63 -5.98
N GLU A 53 16.35 -4.84 -6.04
CA GLU A 53 16.89 -5.93 -6.87
C GLU A 53 16.60 -5.75 -8.37
N ASN A 54 15.68 -4.86 -8.71
CA ASN A 54 15.38 -4.46 -10.09
C ASN A 54 16.03 -3.12 -10.47
N THR A 55 16.95 -2.61 -9.65
CA THR A 55 17.71 -1.39 -9.95
C THR A 55 19.20 -1.59 -9.70
N ALA A 56 20.02 -1.11 -10.62
CA ALA A 56 21.48 -1.07 -10.43
C ALA A 56 22.04 0.29 -10.82
N THR A 57 23.31 0.50 -10.50
CA THR A 57 24.08 1.65 -10.96
C THR A 57 25.29 1.10 -11.69
N ASP A 58 25.46 1.56 -12.91
CA ASP A 58 26.64 1.26 -13.71
C ASP A 58 27.90 1.76 -12.98
N MET A 59 28.89 0.90 -12.78
CA MET A 59 30.09 1.27 -12.03
C MET A 59 31.05 2.16 -12.84
N GLU A 60 30.98 2.15 -14.17
CA GLU A 60 31.87 2.95 -15.03
C GLU A 60 31.33 4.36 -15.27
N THR A 61 30.02 4.46 -15.52
CA THR A 61 29.33 5.69 -15.92
C THR A 61 28.57 6.34 -14.77
N GLY A 62 28.19 5.58 -13.74
CA GLY A 62 27.33 6.05 -12.65
C GLY A 62 25.85 6.16 -13.02
N GLU A 63 25.45 5.75 -14.22
CA GLU A 63 24.07 5.82 -14.70
C GLU A 63 23.20 4.70 -14.10
N PRO A 64 21.89 4.95 -13.88
CA PRO A 64 20.99 3.94 -13.35
C PRO A 64 20.57 2.92 -14.43
N PHE A 65 20.47 1.66 -14.02
CA PHE A 65 19.82 0.59 -14.77
C PHE A 65 18.56 0.09 -14.06
N ILE A 66 17.59 -0.36 -14.85
CA ILE A 66 16.34 -0.97 -14.40
C ILE A 66 16.13 -2.31 -15.13
N PHE A 67 15.60 -3.31 -14.43
CA PHE A 67 15.41 -4.68 -14.94
C PHE A 67 14.02 -5.23 -14.60
N ASP A 68 13.60 -6.32 -15.23
CA ASP A 68 12.38 -7.08 -14.88
C ASP A 68 11.11 -6.21 -14.79
N ALA A 69 10.94 -5.34 -15.79
CA ALA A 69 9.81 -4.43 -15.85
C ALA A 69 8.49 -5.18 -16.12
N GLY A 70 7.53 -4.99 -15.22
CA GLY A 70 6.11 -5.34 -15.38
C GLY A 70 5.29 -4.12 -15.82
N SER A 71 5.75 -3.43 -16.86
CA SER A 71 5.29 -2.07 -17.19
C SER A 71 3.84 -1.97 -17.63
N PHE A 72 3.20 -0.87 -17.25
CA PHE A 72 1.89 -0.46 -17.73
C PHE A 72 1.76 1.08 -17.68
N TYR A 73 0.68 1.62 -18.24
CA TYR A 73 0.38 3.04 -18.10
C TYR A 73 -0.47 3.28 -16.85
N GLY A 74 0.03 4.12 -15.94
CA GLY A 74 -0.62 4.40 -14.66
C GLY A 74 -0.31 5.79 -14.13
N HIS A 75 -0.68 6.02 -12.88
CA HIS A 75 -0.28 7.23 -12.15
C HIS A 75 1.20 7.14 -11.80
N ASN A 76 1.97 8.20 -12.05
CA ASN A 76 3.42 8.22 -11.83
C ASN A 76 3.83 7.88 -10.40
N GLU A 77 3.03 8.25 -9.39
CA GLU A 77 3.32 7.94 -7.98
C GLU A 77 3.28 6.44 -7.63
N TYR A 78 2.81 5.57 -8.53
CA TYR A 78 2.63 4.14 -8.29
C TYR A 78 3.92 3.42 -7.87
N ASP A 79 5.02 3.61 -8.62
CA ASP A 79 6.29 2.90 -8.35
C ASP A 79 6.90 3.27 -7.00
N ILE A 80 6.64 4.49 -6.50
CA ILE A 80 7.13 4.96 -5.20
C ILE A 80 6.46 4.21 -4.04
N GLY A 81 5.30 3.58 -4.28
CA GLY A 81 4.69 2.67 -3.32
C GLY A 81 5.64 1.55 -2.89
N ASN A 82 6.40 0.96 -3.83
CA ASN A 82 7.34 -0.11 -3.50
C ASN A 82 8.53 0.41 -2.66
N TRP A 83 8.90 1.68 -2.86
CA TRP A 83 10.01 2.30 -2.13
C TRP A 83 9.69 2.59 -0.67
N ARG A 84 8.42 2.51 -0.23
CA ARG A 84 8.05 2.79 1.17
C ARG A 84 8.60 1.79 2.17
N ALA A 85 8.80 0.53 1.78
CA ALA A 85 9.17 -0.47 2.75
C ALA A 85 10.60 -0.19 3.28
N PRO A 86 10.82 -0.06 4.60
CA PRO A 86 12.13 0.32 5.16
C PRO A 86 13.27 -0.64 4.85
N ARG A 87 12.95 -1.85 4.40
CA ARG A 87 13.91 -2.86 3.93
C ARG A 87 14.59 -2.46 2.62
N HIS A 88 14.03 -1.52 1.86
CA HIS A 88 14.55 -1.13 0.56
C HIS A 88 15.50 0.07 0.65
N ARG A 89 16.66 0.03 -0.01
CA ARG A 89 17.57 1.15 -0.23
C ARG A 89 16.83 2.35 -0.84
N LEU A 90 15.88 2.11 -1.75
CA LEU A 90 15.07 3.16 -2.35
C LEU A 90 14.15 3.90 -1.36
N SER A 91 13.98 3.39 -0.13
CA SER A 91 13.23 4.07 0.94
C SER A 91 13.97 5.25 1.55
N LYS A 92 15.25 5.46 1.20
CA LYS A 92 16.03 6.60 1.70
C LYS A 92 15.43 7.91 1.19
N GLU A 93 15.34 8.90 2.08
CA GLU A 93 14.75 10.21 1.81
C GLU A 93 15.34 10.90 0.56
N ALA A 94 16.63 10.65 0.27
CA ALA A 94 17.27 11.19 -0.93
C ALA A 94 16.55 10.78 -2.23
N TYR A 95 16.12 9.52 -2.38
CA TYR A 95 15.40 9.05 -3.56
C TYR A 95 14.03 9.71 -3.67
N ILE A 96 13.29 9.77 -2.57
CA ILE A 96 11.94 10.38 -2.52
C ILE A 96 12.02 11.88 -2.81
N ARG A 97 13.01 12.58 -2.24
CA ARG A 97 13.24 14.01 -2.50
C ARG A 97 13.55 14.24 -3.98
N HIS A 98 14.52 13.52 -4.53
CA HIS A 98 14.88 13.67 -5.95
C HIS A 98 13.74 13.31 -6.90
N TYR A 99 12.91 12.31 -6.55
CA TYR A 99 11.70 12.03 -7.31
C TYR A 99 10.75 13.22 -7.31
N LYS A 100 10.45 13.79 -6.14
CA LYS A 100 9.56 14.96 -6.00
C LYS A 100 10.08 16.22 -6.70
N ASP A 101 11.41 16.40 -6.76
CA ASP A 101 12.04 17.50 -7.48
C ASP A 101 11.79 17.43 -9.01
N ASN A 102 11.63 16.22 -9.56
CA ASN A 102 11.35 15.98 -10.99
C ASN A 102 9.86 15.79 -11.29
N PHE A 103 9.13 15.19 -10.36
CA PHE A 103 7.70 14.90 -10.43
C PHE A 103 7.03 15.39 -9.14
N PRO A 104 6.59 16.66 -9.11
CA PRO A 104 5.91 17.21 -7.96
C PRO A 104 4.68 16.36 -7.57
N PRO A 105 4.37 16.24 -6.26
CA PRO A 105 3.18 15.53 -5.81
C PRO A 105 1.90 15.99 -6.51
N ALA A 106 1.08 15.04 -6.95
CA ALA A 106 -0.20 15.34 -7.60
C ALA A 106 -1.18 16.00 -6.60
N GLU A 107 -2.04 16.88 -7.11
CA GLU A 107 -3.07 17.53 -6.27
C GLU A 107 -4.21 16.54 -5.93
N PRO A 108 -4.68 16.46 -4.68
CA PRO A 108 -4.25 17.24 -3.51
C PRO A 108 -2.90 16.75 -2.97
N LYS A 109 -1.96 17.66 -2.74
CA LYS A 109 -0.60 17.31 -2.30
C LYS A 109 -0.55 16.68 -0.91
N GLU A 110 -1.48 17.04 -0.03
CA GLU A 110 -1.64 16.49 1.30
C GLU A 110 -1.93 14.98 1.31
N ASP A 111 -2.50 14.47 0.21
CA ASP A 111 -2.85 13.06 0.04
C ASP A 111 -1.66 12.23 -0.50
N TRP A 112 -0.52 12.85 -0.85
CA TRP A 112 0.68 12.15 -1.35
C TRP A 112 1.05 10.94 -0.49
N ASP A 113 1.19 11.16 0.83
CA ASP A 113 1.61 10.11 1.75
C ASP A 113 0.57 8.98 1.84
N GLY A 114 -0.72 9.32 1.79
CA GLY A 114 -1.80 8.35 1.72
C GLY A 114 -1.78 7.52 0.44
N ARG A 115 -1.63 8.17 -0.71
CA ARG A 115 -1.53 7.49 -2.02
C ARG A 115 -0.33 6.56 -2.07
N ASN A 116 0.82 7.02 -1.59
CA ASN A 116 2.02 6.19 -1.54
C ASN A 116 1.82 4.96 -0.63
N LEU A 117 1.19 5.12 0.55
CA LEU A 117 0.87 4.01 1.45
C LEU A 117 -0.17 3.05 0.84
N LEU A 118 -1.14 3.58 0.08
CA LEU A 118 -2.09 2.78 -0.67
C LEU A 118 -1.39 1.95 -1.76
N TYR A 119 -0.50 2.57 -2.55
CA TYR A 119 0.25 1.88 -3.59
C TYR A 119 1.21 0.82 -3.01
N SER A 120 1.79 1.04 -1.82
CA SER A 120 2.65 0.04 -1.18
C SER A 120 1.92 -1.26 -0.83
N LEU A 121 0.60 -1.22 -0.59
CA LEU A 121 -0.18 -2.43 -0.29
C LEU A 121 -0.06 -3.48 -1.40
N ARG A 122 -0.02 -3.04 -2.66
CA ARG A 122 0.09 -3.93 -3.83
C ARG A 122 1.40 -4.73 -3.81
N PHE A 123 2.50 -4.10 -3.46
CA PHE A 123 3.80 -4.77 -3.43
C PHE A 123 3.90 -5.69 -2.21
N ASN A 124 3.52 -5.19 -1.03
CA ASN A 124 3.61 -5.96 0.21
C ASN A 124 2.67 -7.19 0.21
N ILE A 125 1.46 -7.08 -0.32
CA ILE A 125 0.57 -8.25 -0.45
C ILE A 125 1.11 -9.24 -1.49
N GLY A 126 1.81 -8.75 -2.53
CA GLY A 126 2.51 -9.61 -3.50
C GLY A 126 3.61 -10.42 -2.83
N THR A 127 4.42 -9.78 -1.98
CA THR A 127 5.42 -10.48 -1.17
C THR A 127 4.80 -11.49 -0.22
N ALA A 128 3.67 -11.15 0.44
CA ALA A 128 2.95 -12.07 1.32
C ALA A 128 2.42 -13.32 0.59
N ILE A 129 2.04 -13.19 -0.68
CA ILE A 129 1.61 -14.32 -1.52
C ILE A 129 2.80 -15.17 -1.96
N LEU A 130 3.90 -14.54 -2.37
CA LEU A 130 5.04 -15.23 -3.00
C LEU A 130 6.03 -15.85 -2.00
N ILE A 131 6.09 -15.33 -0.78
CA ILE A 131 7.08 -15.75 0.23
C ILE A 131 6.36 -16.34 1.44
N PRO A 132 6.22 -17.68 1.51
CA PRO A 132 5.62 -18.35 2.66
C PRO A 132 6.33 -18.00 3.98
N GLY A 133 5.54 -17.68 5.01
CA GLY A 133 6.04 -17.39 6.36
C GLY A 133 6.66 -15.99 6.54
N CYS A 134 6.62 -15.12 5.53
CA CYS A 134 7.01 -13.72 5.73
C CYS A 134 5.92 -12.94 6.50
N THR A 135 6.30 -11.82 7.11
CA THR A 135 5.42 -10.98 7.94
C THR A 135 4.74 -9.85 7.17
N GLN A 136 4.72 -9.91 5.83
CA GLN A 136 4.20 -8.81 5.02
C GLN A 136 2.68 -8.69 5.08
N ARG A 137 1.97 -9.79 5.38
CA ARG A 137 0.52 -9.76 5.53
C ARG A 137 0.10 -8.92 6.74
N GLU A 138 0.81 -9.02 7.85
CA GLU A 138 0.62 -8.21 9.06
C GLU A 138 0.99 -6.74 8.81
N VAL A 139 2.02 -6.48 7.99
CA VAL A 139 2.36 -5.10 7.58
C VAL A 139 1.22 -4.48 6.78
N VAL A 140 0.68 -5.21 5.79
CA VAL A 140 -0.48 -4.77 4.99
C VAL A 140 -1.69 -4.51 5.91
N PHE A 141 -1.93 -5.37 6.90
CA PHE A 141 -2.99 -5.18 7.88
C PHE A 141 -2.86 -3.86 8.65
N GLU A 142 -1.68 -3.57 9.20
CA GLU A 142 -1.44 -2.33 9.93
C GLU A 142 -1.48 -1.08 9.04
N ASP A 143 -1.02 -1.19 7.79
CA ASP A 143 -1.09 -0.10 6.83
C ASP A 143 -2.54 0.18 6.38
N MET A 144 -3.38 -0.84 6.21
CA MET A 144 -4.82 -0.66 5.99
C MET A 144 -5.50 0.00 7.20
N LYS A 145 -5.13 -0.34 8.43
CA LYS A 145 -5.66 0.36 9.63
C LYS A 145 -5.30 1.85 9.64
N LYS A 146 -4.05 2.19 9.29
CA LYS A 146 -3.62 3.61 9.17
C LYS A 146 -4.41 4.33 8.08
N LEU A 147 -4.59 3.72 6.92
CA LEU A 147 -5.38 4.29 5.83
C LEU A 147 -6.84 4.49 6.23
N CYS A 148 -7.48 3.46 6.79
CA CYS A 148 -8.89 3.52 7.17
C CYS A 148 -9.13 4.56 8.29
N SER A 149 -8.28 4.57 9.33
CA SER A 149 -8.39 5.55 10.42
C SER A 149 -8.20 6.99 9.96
N ARG A 150 -7.43 7.24 8.89
CA ARG A 150 -7.19 8.58 8.35
C ARG A 150 -8.25 9.03 7.34
N TYR A 151 -8.68 8.14 6.45
CA TYR A 151 -9.48 8.51 5.28
C TYR A 151 -10.97 8.10 5.36
N CYS A 152 -11.34 7.22 6.30
CA CYS A 152 -12.73 6.88 6.61
C CYS A 152 -12.89 6.56 8.11
N PRO A 153 -12.62 7.55 9.01
CA PRO A 153 -12.52 7.33 10.44
C PRO A 153 -13.82 6.83 11.08
N ASP A 154 -14.99 7.25 10.57
CA ASP A 154 -16.27 6.85 11.14
C ASP A 154 -16.60 5.39 10.78
N GLU A 155 -16.45 4.99 9.52
CA GLU A 155 -16.62 3.60 9.12
C GLU A 155 -15.59 2.68 9.78
N TYR A 156 -14.34 3.14 9.93
CA TYR A 156 -13.32 2.40 10.66
C TYR A 156 -13.68 2.23 12.13
N ARG A 157 -14.21 3.26 12.79
CA ARG A 157 -14.68 3.17 14.19
C ARG A 157 -15.81 2.16 14.33
N MET A 158 -16.79 2.18 13.41
CA MET A 158 -17.88 1.20 13.39
C MET A 158 -17.38 -0.23 13.19
N LEU A 159 -16.39 -0.44 12.31
CA LEU A 159 -15.78 -1.74 12.07
C LEU A 159 -15.07 -2.28 13.33
N VAL A 160 -14.31 -1.42 14.03
CA VAL A 160 -13.59 -1.79 15.26
C VAL A 160 -14.55 -2.05 16.43
N GLN A 161 -15.60 -1.22 16.58
CA GLN A 161 -16.59 -1.38 17.65
C GLN A 161 -17.54 -2.55 17.42
N GLY A 162 -17.78 -2.92 16.16
CA GLY A 162 -18.58 -4.09 15.78
C GLY A 162 -17.80 -5.40 15.74
N ALA A 163 -16.51 -5.43 16.13
CA ALA A 163 -15.78 -6.68 16.29
C ALA A 163 -16.26 -7.39 17.57
N PRO A 164 -16.67 -8.67 17.51
CA PRO A 164 -17.11 -9.38 18.71
C PRO A 164 -15.95 -9.47 19.70
N VAL A 165 -16.23 -9.11 20.95
CA VAL A 165 -15.34 -9.41 22.09
C VAL A 165 -15.23 -10.93 22.16
N SER A 166 -14.02 -11.47 22.08
CA SER A 166 -13.80 -12.88 22.37
C SER A 166 -14.08 -13.10 23.85
N GLU A 167 -15.25 -13.64 24.19
CA GLU A 167 -15.54 -14.19 25.51
C GLU A 167 -14.68 -15.45 25.71
N GLN A 168 -13.47 -15.25 26.23
CA GLN A 168 -12.75 -16.26 26.98
C GLN A 168 -12.36 -15.62 28.30
N ASP A 169 -13.22 -15.81 29.31
CA ASP A 169 -12.88 -16.03 30.73
C ASP A 169 -14.11 -15.75 31.61
N GLU A 170 -15.09 -16.65 31.58
CA GLU A 170 -15.96 -16.88 32.75
C GLU A 170 -16.04 -18.38 33.01
N VAL A 171 -15.14 -18.87 33.86
CA VAL A 171 -15.30 -20.18 34.51
C VAL A 171 -16.31 -19.97 35.65
N PRO A 172 -17.48 -20.65 35.65
CA PRO A 172 -18.44 -20.48 36.72
C PRO A 172 -17.94 -21.19 37.98
N VAL A 173 -17.72 -20.43 39.03
CA VAL A 173 -17.56 -20.97 40.40
C VAL A 173 -18.92 -21.53 40.81
N GLN A 174 -19.02 -22.85 40.90
CA GLN A 174 -20.17 -23.54 41.50
C GLN A 174 -20.18 -23.29 43.01
N VAL A 175 -21.33 -22.86 43.53
CA VAL A 175 -21.68 -22.84 44.96
C VAL A 175 -22.42 -24.12 45.30
#